data_AF-O02416-F1
#
_entry.id   AF-O02416-F1
#
_cell.length_a   1.000
_cell.length_b   1.000
_cell.length_c   1.000
_cell.angle_alpha   90.00
_cell.angle_beta   90.00
_cell.angle_gamma   90.00
#
_symmetry.space_group_name_H-M   'P 1'
#
loop_
_entity.id
_entity.type
_entity.pdbx_description
1 polymer ?
#
loop_
_entity_poly.entity_id
_entity_poly.type
_entity_poly.pdbx_seq_one_letter_code
_entity_poly.pdbx_strand_id
1 'polypeptide(L)'
;REGLIDTAVKTAETGYIQRRLIKAMESVMVTYDGTVRNSTGQVIELRYGEDGLDGGMVEFQHLPTLKPSDKAFEKRFRFDAANERYLRRIFTEDVVRDLLGSSTALSEFEKEWERLKTDREVLRIIFPTGNSRVVLPCNLLRMIWNAQKIFHVNTRAPTDLSPLRVIHGVEELVKKLVIVPGEDRLSIQANENATILFRALLHSTLCTKRVAEEFRLSTEAFEWLLGEIDARFQQAQVQP
;
A
#
# COMPACT_ATOMS: atom_id res chain seq x y z
N ARG A 1 37.61 27.55 20.24
CA ARG A 1 37.02 28.90 20.38
C ARG A 1 35.88 29.10 19.37
N GLU A 2 36.12 28.87 18.08
CA GLU A 2 35.09 28.96 17.03
C GLU A 2 33.91 28.01 17.24
N GLY A 3 34.12 26.72 17.57
CA GLY A 3 33.03 25.80 17.84
C GLY A 3 32.12 26.15 19.04
N LEU A 4 32.66 26.82 20.07
CA LEU A 4 31.87 27.30 21.21
C LEU A 4 31.03 28.53 20.82
N ILE A 5 31.59 29.40 19.99
CA ILE A 5 30.89 30.57 19.45
C ILE A 5 29.79 30.10 18.49
N ASP A 6 30.09 29.17 17.58
CA ASP A 6 29.13 28.60 16.62
C ASP A 6 27.99 27.86 17.33
N THR A 7 28.29 27.11 18.39
CA THR A 7 27.25 26.46 19.21
C THR A 7 26.33 27.48 19.87
N ALA A 8 26.88 28.55 20.45
CA ALA A 8 26.08 29.60 21.10
C ALA A 8 25.21 30.36 20.09
N VAL A 9 25.76 30.72 18.93
CA VAL A 9 25.04 31.41 17.84
C VAL A 9 23.93 30.52 17.28
N LYS A 10 24.23 29.26 16.94
CA LYS A 10 23.23 28.30 16.42
C LYS A 10 22.12 28.03 17.43
N THR A 11 22.42 27.97 18.73
CA THR A 11 21.41 27.77 19.77
C THR A 11 20.41 28.94 19.80
N ALA A 12 20.91 30.17 19.72
CA ALA A 12 20.06 31.36 19.69
C ALA A 12 19.20 31.41 18.41
N GLU A 13 19.79 31.13 17.26
CA GLU A 13 19.09 31.15 15.96
C GLU A 13 18.03 30.04 15.86
N THR A 14 18.38 28.81 16.21
CA THR A 14 17.46 27.66 16.14
C THR A 14 16.27 27.85 17.07
N GLY A 15 16.47 28.35 18.29
CA GLY A 15 15.38 28.64 19.22
C GLY A 15 14.45 29.75 18.72
N TYR A 16 14.99 30.79 18.10
CA TYR A 16 14.19 31.86 17.51
C TYR A 16 13.36 31.37 16.31
N ILE A 17 13.96 30.58 15.42
CA ILE A 17 13.28 29.95 14.29
C ILE A 17 12.14 29.05 14.78
N GLN A 18 12.42 28.18 15.75
CA GLN A 18 11.41 27.28 16.32
C GLN A 18 10.22 28.06 16.89
N ARG A 19 10.46 29.12 17.67
CA ARG A 19 9.39 29.94 18.25
C ARG A 19 8.54 30.62 17.17
N ARG A 20 9.16 31.14 16.11
CA ARG A 20 8.43 31.77 15.00
C ARG A 20 7.55 30.77 14.26
N LEU A 21 8.06 29.56 14.02
CA LEU A 21 7.29 28.49 13.37
C LEU A 21 6.10 28.04 14.22
N ILE A 22 6.30 27.84 15.53
CA ILE A 22 5.21 27.50 16.45
C ILE A 22 4.13 28.58 16.42
N LYS A 23 4.51 29.85 16.57
CA LYS A 23 3.54 30.95 16.60
C LYS A 23 2.79 31.14 15.28
N ALA A 24 3.41 30.80 14.15
CA ALA A 24 2.74 30.85 12.85
C ALA A 24 1.72 29.70 12.66
N MET A 25 1.99 28.52 13.24
CA MET A 25 1.20 27.31 12.99
C MET A 25 0.32 26.87 14.17
N GLU A 26 0.38 27.54 15.33
CA GLU A 26 -0.33 27.12 16.56
C GLU A 26 -1.85 27.04 16.44
N SER A 27 -2.43 27.73 15.46
CA SER A 27 -3.88 27.73 15.22
C SER A 27 -4.34 26.70 14.19
N VAL A 28 -3.41 25.97 13.57
CA VAL A 28 -3.70 25.00 12.52
C VAL A 28 -4.03 23.66 13.15
N MET A 29 -5.19 23.10 12.80
CA MET A 29 -5.62 21.79 13.27
C MET A 29 -6.38 21.01 12.20
N VAL A 30 -6.38 19.69 12.33
CA VAL A 30 -7.30 18.81 11.60
C VAL A 30 -8.69 18.98 12.18
N THR A 31 -9.71 19.01 11.33
CA THR A 31 -11.11 19.14 11.74
C THR A 31 -11.88 17.86 11.41
N TYR A 32 -13.06 17.67 12.00
CA TYR A 32 -13.85 16.44 11.87
C TYR A 32 -14.22 16.04 10.43
N ASP A 33 -14.17 16.96 9.48
CA ASP A 33 -14.39 16.67 8.06
C ASP A 33 -13.12 16.18 7.32
N GLY A 34 -12.00 16.03 8.05
CA GLY A 34 -10.68 15.62 7.58
C GLY A 34 -9.86 16.74 6.96
N THR A 35 -10.38 17.98 6.89
CA THR A 35 -9.65 19.13 6.35
C THR A 35 -8.78 19.78 7.43
N VAL A 36 -7.67 20.40 6.99
CA VAL A 36 -6.78 21.16 7.88
C VAL A 36 -7.17 22.63 7.79
N ARG A 37 -7.53 23.23 8.93
CA ARG A 37 -8.01 24.61 9.00
C ARG A 37 -7.26 25.41 10.05
N ASN A 38 -7.21 26.73 9.86
CA ASN A 38 -6.74 27.67 10.88
C ASN A 38 -7.89 28.14 11.80
N SER A 39 -7.56 28.96 12.81
CA SER A 39 -8.54 29.56 13.74
C SER A 39 -9.64 30.40 13.08
N THR A 40 -9.44 30.95 11.88
CA THR A 40 -10.46 31.72 11.14
C THR A 40 -11.34 30.84 10.26
N GLY A 41 -11.11 29.52 10.25
CA GLY A 41 -11.86 28.56 9.45
C GLY A 41 -11.41 28.47 7.99
N GLN A 42 -10.31 29.12 7.62
CA GLN A 42 -9.74 29.00 6.28
C GLN A 42 -9.08 27.62 6.11
N VAL A 43 -9.37 26.96 5.00
CA VAL A 43 -8.80 25.66 4.64
C VAL A 43 -7.38 25.86 4.13
N ILE A 44 -6.44 25.14 4.74
CA ILE A 44 -5.03 25.08 4.33
C ILE A 44 -4.80 23.86 3.45
N GLU A 45 -5.25 22.69 3.89
CA GLU A 45 -5.18 21.43 3.14
C GLU A 45 -6.54 20.73 3.12
N LEU A 46 -6.87 20.09 2.00
CA LEU A 46 -8.10 19.29 1.88
C LEU A 46 -8.03 18.01 2.72
N ARG A 47 -6.83 17.44 2.82
CA ARG A 47 -6.51 16.30 3.68
C ARG A 47 -5.12 16.51 4.25
N TYR A 48 -4.97 16.21 5.53
CA TYR A 48 -3.70 16.30 6.24
C TYR A 48 -2.61 15.50 5.51
N GLY A 49 -1.52 16.14 5.12
CA GLY A 49 -0.41 15.45 4.45
C GLY A 49 -0.77 14.91 3.07
N GLU A 50 -1.86 15.39 2.46
CA GLU A 50 -2.42 14.95 1.17
C GLU A 50 -2.93 13.49 1.12
N ASP A 51 -2.74 12.71 2.18
CA ASP A 51 -3.18 11.32 2.32
C ASP A 51 -4.10 11.08 3.55
N GLY A 52 -4.24 12.06 4.45
CA GLY A 52 -5.08 11.93 5.65
C GLY A 52 -4.54 10.94 6.68
N LEU A 53 -3.25 10.62 6.65
CA LEU A 53 -2.62 9.63 7.53
C LEU A 53 -1.75 10.29 8.61
N ASP A 54 -1.68 9.66 9.78
CA ASP A 54 -0.83 10.10 10.89
C ASP A 54 0.64 9.76 10.60
N GLY A 55 1.51 10.77 10.69
CA GLY A 55 2.96 10.64 10.55
C GLY A 55 3.61 9.74 11.62
N GLY A 56 2.94 9.48 12.74
CA GLY A 56 3.40 8.51 13.75
C GLY A 56 3.21 7.04 13.34
N MET A 57 2.35 6.77 12.34
CA MET A 57 1.92 5.42 11.95
C MET A 57 2.50 4.95 10.61
N VAL A 58 3.36 5.75 9.98
CA VAL A 58 3.98 5.46 8.68
C VAL A 58 5.38 4.87 8.82
N GLU A 59 5.76 4.00 7.88
CA GLU A 59 7.07 3.35 7.87
C GLU A 59 7.71 3.44 6.47
N PHE A 60 9.04 3.33 6.42
CA PHE A 60 9.76 3.22 5.16
C PHE A 60 9.48 1.88 4.49
N GLN A 61 8.98 1.93 3.26
CA GLN A 61 8.66 0.79 2.43
C GLN A 61 9.25 0.94 1.03
N HIS A 62 9.22 -0.15 0.26
CA HIS A 62 9.77 -0.19 -1.09
C HIS A 62 8.71 -0.59 -2.10
N LEU A 63 8.49 0.25 -3.12
CA LEU A 63 7.63 -0.08 -4.25
C LEU A 63 8.35 -1.09 -5.18
N PRO A 64 7.84 -2.32 -5.31
CA PRO A 64 8.54 -3.40 -6.01
C PRO A 64 8.43 -3.29 -7.55
N THR A 65 7.50 -2.47 -8.07
CA THR A 65 7.23 -2.30 -9.52
C THR A 65 8.08 -1.23 -10.20
N LEU A 66 8.63 -0.27 -9.44
CA LEU A 66 9.23 0.94 -10.01
C LEU A 66 10.59 0.67 -10.68
N LYS A 67 11.47 -0.06 -10.00
CA LYS A 67 12.87 -0.31 -10.40
C LYS A 67 13.07 -1.37 -11.50
N PRO A 68 12.34 -2.50 -11.54
CA PRO A 68 12.62 -3.56 -12.51
C PRO A 68 12.48 -3.10 -13.98
N SER A 69 13.32 -3.67 -14.86
CA SER A 69 13.13 -3.57 -16.31
C SER A 69 11.84 -4.25 -16.74
N ASP A 70 11.32 -3.93 -17.92
CA ASP A 70 10.03 -4.47 -18.38
C ASP A 70 10.02 -6.01 -18.42
N LYS A 71 11.13 -6.63 -18.85
CA LYS A 71 11.28 -8.09 -18.85
C LYS A 71 11.33 -8.68 -17.43
N ALA A 72 12.00 -8.01 -16.50
CA ALA A 72 12.06 -8.46 -15.10
C ALA A 72 10.71 -8.27 -14.39
N PHE A 73 9.99 -7.20 -14.73
CA PHE A 73 8.65 -6.91 -14.25
C PHE A 73 7.67 -7.98 -14.73
N GLU A 74 7.63 -8.28 -16.03
CA GLU A 74 6.79 -9.35 -16.58
C GLU A 74 7.11 -10.69 -15.91
N LYS A 75 8.39 -11.05 -15.79
CA LYS A 75 8.78 -12.31 -15.14
C LYS A 75 8.31 -12.38 -13.69
N ARG A 76 8.27 -11.29 -12.94
CA ARG A 76 7.96 -11.29 -11.51
C ARG A 76 6.46 -11.18 -11.23
N PHE A 77 5.72 -10.46 -12.06
CA PHE A 77 4.33 -10.09 -11.77
C PHE A 77 3.31 -10.78 -12.68
N ARG A 78 3.66 -11.13 -13.93
CA ARG A 78 2.74 -11.82 -14.84
C ARG A 78 2.55 -13.27 -14.41
N PHE A 79 1.31 -13.64 -14.09
CA PHE A 79 0.93 -15.01 -13.73
C PHE A 79 0.58 -15.80 -15.00
N ASP A 80 1.23 -16.96 -15.18
CA ASP A 80 0.99 -17.83 -16.33
C ASP A 80 0.14 -19.03 -15.91
N ALA A 81 -1.15 -18.93 -16.19
CA ALA A 81 -2.13 -19.98 -15.89
C ALA A 81 -2.17 -21.10 -16.95
N ALA A 82 -1.46 -20.97 -18.08
CA ALA A 82 -1.49 -21.98 -19.14
C ALA A 82 -0.61 -23.20 -18.82
N ASN A 83 0.39 -23.05 -17.95
CA ASN A 83 1.34 -24.11 -17.63
C ASN A 83 0.86 -24.97 -16.45
N GLU A 84 0.20 -26.09 -16.75
CA GLU A 84 -0.35 -26.99 -15.75
C GLU A 84 0.71 -27.58 -14.80
N ARG A 85 1.90 -27.91 -15.31
CA ARG A 85 2.99 -28.45 -14.48
C ARG A 85 3.48 -27.42 -13.45
N TYR A 86 3.48 -26.15 -13.84
CA TYR A 86 3.81 -25.05 -12.96
C TYR A 86 2.72 -24.86 -11.88
N LEU A 87 1.44 -24.91 -12.25
CA LEU A 87 0.33 -24.81 -11.31
C LEU A 87 0.32 -25.93 -10.27
N ARG A 88 0.53 -27.19 -10.68
CA ARG A 88 0.59 -28.36 -9.76
C ARG A 88 1.76 -28.31 -8.78
N ARG A 89 2.80 -27.51 -9.05
CA ARG A 89 3.91 -27.27 -8.11
C ARG A 89 3.56 -26.23 -7.05
N ILE A 90 2.63 -25.33 -7.38
CA ILE A 90 2.32 -24.16 -6.55
C ILE A 90 1.07 -24.41 -5.72
N PHE A 91 0.05 -25.02 -6.31
CA PHE A 91 -1.27 -25.18 -5.73
C PHE A 91 -1.59 -26.65 -5.46
N THR A 92 -2.56 -26.87 -4.58
CA THR A 92 -3.19 -28.17 -4.36
C THR A 92 -4.00 -28.60 -5.60
N GLU A 93 -4.21 -29.91 -5.76
CA GLU A 93 -4.89 -30.45 -6.95
C GLU A 93 -6.32 -29.92 -7.10
N ASP A 94 -7.02 -29.68 -5.99
CA ASP A 94 -8.37 -29.11 -5.98
C ASP A 94 -8.38 -27.71 -6.60
N VAL A 95 -7.45 -26.84 -6.21
CA VAL A 95 -7.34 -25.47 -6.74
C VAL A 95 -6.98 -25.50 -8.22
N VAL A 96 -6.08 -26.41 -8.65
CA VAL A 96 -5.72 -26.53 -10.08
C VAL A 96 -6.92 -26.95 -10.91
N ARG A 97 -7.73 -27.92 -10.43
CA ARG A 97 -8.95 -28.34 -11.12
C ARG A 97 -9.94 -27.19 -11.25
N ASP A 98 -10.15 -26.42 -10.19
CA ASP A 98 -11.08 -25.30 -10.17
C ASP A 98 -10.62 -24.16 -11.11
N LEU A 99 -9.31 -23.90 -11.19
CA LEU A 99 -8.73 -22.94 -12.12
C LEU A 99 -8.89 -23.36 -13.58
N LEU A 100 -8.64 -24.63 -13.90
CA LEU A 100 -8.80 -25.16 -15.25
C LEU A 100 -10.28 -25.23 -15.69
N GLY A 101 -11.20 -25.44 -14.73
CA GLY A 101 -12.64 -25.43 -14.98
C GLY A 101 -13.23 -24.03 -15.14
N SER A 102 -12.54 -22.99 -14.68
CA SER A 102 -13.04 -21.61 -14.67
C SER A 102 -12.72 -20.89 -15.97
N SER A 103 -13.74 -20.60 -16.79
CA SER A 103 -13.59 -19.83 -18.03
C SER A 103 -13.23 -18.36 -17.79
N THR A 104 -13.58 -17.82 -16.61
CA THR A 104 -13.33 -16.42 -16.23
C THR A 104 -11.91 -16.18 -15.73
N ALA A 105 -11.17 -17.23 -15.33
CA ALA A 105 -9.91 -17.07 -14.63
C ALA A 105 -8.85 -16.32 -15.45
N LEU A 106 -8.72 -16.65 -16.73
CA LEU A 106 -7.78 -15.96 -17.63
C LEU A 106 -8.10 -14.47 -17.78
N SER A 107 -9.39 -14.10 -17.81
CA SER A 107 -9.79 -12.70 -17.93
C SER A 107 -9.44 -11.91 -16.67
N GLU A 108 -9.62 -12.49 -15.48
CA GLU A 108 -9.26 -11.83 -14.21
C GLU A 108 -7.74 -11.65 -14.07
N PHE A 109 -6.93 -12.65 -14.46
CA PHE A 109 -5.47 -12.52 -14.46
C PHE A 109 -4.97 -11.44 -15.43
N GLU A 110 -5.59 -11.31 -16.60
CA GLU A 110 -5.22 -10.27 -17.55
C GLU A 110 -5.61 -8.87 -17.02
N LYS A 111 -6.78 -8.74 -16.37
CA LYS A 111 -7.17 -7.48 -15.69
C LYS A 111 -6.18 -7.08 -14.59
N GLU A 112 -5.76 -8.04 -13.76
CA GLU A 112 -4.74 -7.79 -12.73
C GLU A 112 -3.42 -7.32 -13.37
N TRP A 113 -3.01 -7.95 -14.47
CA TRP A 113 -1.79 -7.59 -15.20
C TRP A 113 -1.86 -6.20 -15.82
N GLU A 114 -2.97 -5.83 -16.46
CA GLU A 114 -3.18 -4.48 -16.99
C GLU A 114 -3.15 -3.44 -15.88
N ARG A 115 -3.79 -3.71 -14.74
CA ARG A 115 -3.78 -2.81 -13.58
C ARG A 115 -2.36 -2.54 -13.07
N LEU A 116 -1.55 -3.58 -12.93
CA LEU A 116 -0.15 -3.44 -12.50
C LEU A 116 0.70 -2.66 -13.51
N LYS A 117 0.40 -2.76 -14.82
CA LYS A 117 1.07 -1.95 -15.85
C LYS A 117 0.68 -0.48 -15.73
N THR A 118 -0.60 -0.17 -15.61
CA THR A 118 -1.10 1.21 -15.42
C THR A 118 -0.53 1.82 -14.15
N ASP A 119 -0.57 1.11 -13.02
CA ASP A 119 0.00 1.58 -11.75
C ASP A 119 1.50 1.89 -11.90
N ARG A 120 2.24 1.06 -12.63
CA ARG A 120 3.67 1.25 -12.87
C ARG A 120 3.95 2.49 -13.73
N GLU A 121 3.14 2.76 -14.74
CA GLU A 121 3.28 3.97 -15.57
C GLU A 121 3.03 5.23 -14.74
N VAL A 122 1.94 5.23 -13.96
CA VAL A 122 1.61 6.33 -13.05
C VAL A 122 2.72 6.56 -12.01
N LEU A 123 3.22 5.50 -11.39
CA LEU A 123 4.31 5.61 -10.42
C LEU A 123 5.61 6.15 -11.03
N ARG A 124 5.88 5.87 -12.31
CA ARG A 124 7.06 6.43 -13.01
C ARG A 124 6.90 7.91 -13.35
N ILE A 125 5.67 8.36 -13.57
CA ILE A 125 5.35 9.79 -13.73
C ILE A 125 5.53 10.51 -12.39
N ILE A 126 5.04 9.93 -11.29
CA ILE A 126 5.14 10.50 -9.94
C ILE A 126 6.60 10.51 -9.44
N PHE A 127 7.36 9.44 -9.68
CA PHE A 127 8.75 9.29 -9.24
C PHE A 127 9.73 9.25 -10.43
N PRO A 128 10.01 10.39 -11.09
CA PRO A 128 10.88 10.44 -12.27
C PRO A 128 12.33 10.03 -11.98
N THR A 129 12.78 10.16 -10.72
CA THR A 129 14.11 9.74 -10.28
C THR A 129 14.26 8.23 -10.08
N GLY A 130 13.15 7.48 -10.09
CA GLY A 130 13.14 6.02 -9.88
C GLY A 130 13.42 5.60 -8.43
N ASN A 131 13.31 6.52 -7.46
CA ASN A 131 13.46 6.15 -6.05
C ASN A 131 12.27 5.32 -5.57
N SER A 132 12.50 4.03 -5.34
CA SER A 132 11.48 3.10 -4.85
C SER A 132 11.14 3.24 -3.37
N ARG A 133 11.94 3.99 -2.60
CA ARG A 133 11.73 4.12 -1.15
C ARG A 133 10.63 5.16 -0.91
N VAL A 134 9.54 4.71 -0.32
CA VAL A 134 8.37 5.52 0.03
C VAL A 134 8.08 5.41 1.52
N VAL A 135 7.29 6.34 2.04
CA VAL A 135 6.81 6.33 3.43
C VAL A 135 5.32 6.06 3.35
N LEU A 136 4.88 4.92 3.86
CA LEU A 136 3.48 4.47 3.78
C LEU A 136 3.09 3.73 5.06
N PRO A 137 1.81 3.76 5.45
CA PRO A 137 1.31 3.01 6.61
C PRO A 137 1.38 1.51 6.33
N CYS A 138 1.17 0.69 7.37
CA CYS A 138 1.02 -0.76 7.27
C CYS A 138 2.19 -1.44 6.52
N ASN A 139 3.27 -1.78 7.24
CA ASN A 139 4.40 -2.47 6.65
C ASN A 139 4.03 -3.88 6.16
N LEU A 140 3.69 -3.98 4.88
CA LEU A 140 3.07 -5.18 4.30
C LEU A 140 4.00 -6.40 4.40
N LEU A 141 5.31 -6.21 4.20
CA LEU A 141 6.27 -7.32 4.28
C LEU A 141 6.34 -7.89 5.70
N ARG A 142 6.32 -7.03 6.72
CA ARG A 142 6.31 -7.45 8.13
C ARG A 142 5.02 -8.17 8.49
N MET A 143 3.88 -7.68 7.99
CA MET A 143 2.58 -8.31 8.22
C MET A 143 2.47 -9.68 7.55
N ILE A 144 2.96 -9.80 6.31
CA ILE A 144 3.05 -11.09 5.60
C ILE A 144 3.95 -12.06 6.36
N TRP A 145 5.10 -11.60 6.86
CA TRP A 145 5.99 -12.44 7.65
C TRP A 145 5.35 -12.90 8.96
N ASN A 146 4.61 -12.02 9.64
CA ASN A 146 3.83 -12.38 10.83
C ASN A 146 2.77 -13.44 10.50
N ALA A 147 2.04 -13.29 9.40
CA ALA A 147 1.06 -14.29 8.94
C ALA A 147 1.74 -15.66 8.71
N GLN A 148 2.89 -15.68 8.04
CA GLN A 148 3.65 -16.92 7.84
C GLN A 148 4.06 -17.59 9.14
N LYS A 149 4.37 -16.80 10.19
CA LYS A 149 4.76 -17.32 11.50
C LYS A 149 3.58 -17.83 12.31
N ILE A 150 2.46 -17.11 12.32
CA ILE A 150 1.25 -17.48 13.07
C ILE A 150 0.65 -18.78 12.53
N PHE A 151 0.57 -18.90 11.21
CA PHE A 151 -0.05 -20.06 10.54
C PHE A 151 0.95 -21.16 10.17
N HIS A 152 2.21 -21.05 10.61
CA HIS A 152 3.28 -22.02 10.33
C HIS A 152 3.41 -22.39 8.84
N VAL A 153 3.31 -21.38 7.97
CA VAL A 153 3.29 -21.56 6.52
C VAL A 153 4.60 -22.16 6.02
N ASN A 154 4.50 -23.28 5.29
CA ASN A 154 5.65 -23.91 4.65
C ASN A 154 5.82 -23.40 3.22
N THR A 155 6.86 -22.61 2.97
CA THR A 155 7.14 -22.02 1.64
C THR A 155 7.53 -23.04 0.57
N ARG A 156 7.79 -24.30 0.94
CA ARG A 156 8.09 -25.39 -0.01
C ARG A 156 6.88 -26.22 -0.39
N ALA A 157 5.80 -26.13 0.40
CA ALA A 157 4.57 -26.88 0.16
C ALA A 157 3.67 -26.16 -0.87
N PRO A 158 2.79 -26.90 -1.57
CA PRO A 158 1.72 -26.29 -2.34
C PRO A 158 0.74 -25.53 -1.40
N THR A 159 0.18 -24.43 -1.88
CA THR A 159 -0.84 -23.64 -1.18
C THR A 159 -2.25 -24.04 -1.61
N ASP A 160 -3.19 -23.96 -0.66
CA ASP A 160 -4.63 -24.11 -0.84
C ASP A 160 -5.32 -22.82 -1.30
N LEU A 161 -4.61 -21.70 -1.32
CA LEU A 161 -5.18 -20.40 -1.65
C LEU A 161 -5.47 -20.28 -3.15
N SER A 162 -6.74 -20.14 -3.50
CA SER A 162 -7.16 -19.89 -4.88
C SER A 162 -6.71 -18.50 -5.36
N PRO A 163 -6.03 -18.41 -6.52
CA PRO A 163 -5.67 -17.15 -7.17
C PRO A 163 -6.83 -16.15 -7.32
N LEU A 164 -8.03 -16.63 -7.65
CA LEU A 164 -9.21 -15.78 -7.80
C LEU A 164 -9.61 -15.12 -6.48
N ARG A 165 -9.43 -15.85 -5.37
CA ARG A 165 -9.69 -15.31 -4.03
C ARG A 165 -8.69 -14.23 -3.65
N VAL A 166 -7.45 -14.31 -4.15
CA VAL A 166 -6.45 -13.24 -3.97
C VAL A 166 -6.91 -11.97 -4.67
N ILE A 167 -7.28 -12.06 -5.96
CA ILE A 167 -7.74 -10.90 -6.74
C ILE A 167 -8.96 -10.26 -6.08
N HIS A 168 -10.01 -11.04 -5.81
CA HIS A 168 -11.23 -10.50 -5.19
C HIS A 168 -10.96 -9.94 -3.79
N GLY A 169 -10.14 -10.62 -2.97
CA GLY A 169 -9.81 -10.15 -1.62
C GLY A 169 -9.04 -8.83 -1.62
N VAL A 170 -8.11 -8.63 -2.56
CA VAL A 170 -7.41 -7.36 -2.72
C VAL A 170 -8.35 -6.28 -3.23
N GLU A 171 -9.23 -6.58 -4.19
CA GLU A 171 -10.22 -5.60 -4.68
C GLU A 171 -11.22 -5.16 -3.59
N GLU A 172 -11.68 -6.09 -2.76
CA GLU A 172 -12.54 -5.79 -1.61
C GLU A 172 -11.80 -4.94 -0.57
N LEU A 173 -10.55 -5.28 -0.25
CA LEU A 173 -9.73 -4.48 0.64
C LEU A 173 -9.59 -3.04 0.10
N VAL A 174 -9.28 -2.89 -1.19
CA VAL A 174 -9.11 -1.58 -1.83
C VAL A 174 -10.38 -0.71 -1.80
N LYS A 175 -11.57 -1.32 -1.80
CA LYS A 175 -12.84 -0.62 -1.63
C LYS A 175 -13.06 -0.13 -0.20
N LYS A 176 -12.52 -0.84 0.81
CA LYS A 176 -12.61 -0.45 2.23
C LYS A 176 -11.65 0.68 2.62
N LEU A 177 -10.63 0.95 1.81
CA LEU A 177 -9.68 2.05 2.03
C LEU A 177 -10.36 3.40 1.72
N VAL A 178 -11.06 3.94 2.72
CA VAL A 178 -11.77 5.22 2.63
C VAL A 178 -11.08 6.24 3.52
N ILE A 179 -10.55 7.30 2.90
CA ILE A 179 -10.00 8.52 3.52
C ILE A 179 -10.98 9.69 3.34
N VAL A 180 -11.60 9.78 2.16
CA VAL A 180 -12.62 10.79 1.85
C VAL A 180 -13.97 10.08 1.78
N PRO A 181 -14.83 10.22 2.80
CA PRO A 181 -16.17 9.64 2.75
C PRO A 181 -17.05 10.44 1.78
N GLY A 182 -17.79 9.74 0.92
CA GLY A 182 -18.77 10.34 0.01
C GLY A 182 -19.04 9.47 -1.22
N GLU A 183 -20.26 9.55 -1.75
CA GLU A 183 -20.70 8.81 -2.94
C GLU A 183 -20.70 9.68 -4.21
N ASP A 184 -20.48 10.99 -4.07
CA ASP A 184 -20.41 11.90 -5.19
C ASP A 184 -19.10 11.74 -5.98
N ARG A 185 -19.15 12.12 -7.26
CA ARG A 185 -18.02 11.98 -8.18
C ARG A 185 -16.73 12.65 -7.68
N LEU A 186 -16.84 13.76 -6.96
CA LEU A 186 -15.67 14.47 -6.45
C LEU A 186 -15.04 13.72 -5.28
N SER A 187 -15.85 13.24 -4.33
CA SER A 187 -15.37 12.44 -3.20
C SER A 187 -14.71 11.14 -3.64
N ILE A 188 -15.29 10.44 -4.62
CA ILE A 188 -14.69 9.22 -5.18
C ILE A 188 -13.30 9.53 -5.77
N GLN A 189 -13.21 10.55 -6.63
CA GLN A 189 -11.93 10.95 -7.22
C GLN A 189 -10.91 11.40 -6.17
N ALA A 190 -11.35 12.14 -5.15
CA ALA A 190 -10.49 12.58 -4.06
C ALA A 190 -9.95 11.39 -3.25
N ASN A 191 -10.78 10.39 -2.97
CA ASN A 191 -10.36 9.17 -2.30
C ASN A 191 -9.37 8.34 -3.15
N GLU A 192 -9.62 8.24 -4.45
CA GLU A 192 -8.70 7.58 -5.38
C GLU A 192 -7.32 8.24 -5.41
N ASN A 193 -7.28 9.57 -5.42
CA ASN A 193 -6.04 10.33 -5.39
C ASN A 193 -5.29 10.15 -4.07
N ALA A 194 -5.99 10.26 -2.93
CA ALA A 194 -5.37 10.11 -1.60
C ALA A 194 -4.83 8.69 -1.36
N THR A 195 -5.46 7.66 -1.93
CA THR A 195 -5.05 6.25 -1.75
C THR A 195 -4.12 5.72 -2.84
N ILE A 196 -3.77 6.51 -3.87
CA ILE A 196 -3.12 6.01 -5.09
C ILE A 196 -1.82 5.24 -4.81
N LEU A 197 -0.95 5.79 -3.96
CA LEU A 197 0.35 5.20 -3.64
C LEU A 197 0.19 3.91 -2.81
N PHE A 198 -0.72 3.93 -1.84
CA PHE A 198 -0.96 2.76 -0.99
C PHE A 198 -1.65 1.63 -1.77
N ARG A 199 -2.59 1.96 -2.67
CA ARG A 199 -3.20 1.00 -3.61
C ARG A 199 -2.15 0.35 -4.51
N ALA A 200 -1.26 1.14 -5.11
CA ALA A 200 -0.20 0.60 -5.95
C ALA A 200 0.77 -0.29 -5.15
N LEU A 201 1.06 0.06 -3.89
CA LEU A 201 1.84 -0.79 -2.99
C LEU A 201 1.11 -2.11 -2.69
N LEU A 202 -0.19 -2.08 -2.40
CA LEU A 202 -1.00 -3.26 -2.13
C LEU A 202 -1.07 -4.18 -3.35
N HIS A 203 -1.45 -3.67 -4.51
CA HIS A 203 -1.54 -4.44 -5.75
C HIS A 203 -0.21 -5.11 -6.10
N SER A 204 0.88 -4.35 -5.96
CA SER A 204 2.20 -4.89 -6.27
C SER A 204 2.78 -5.82 -5.20
N THR A 205 2.31 -5.74 -3.96
CA THR A 205 2.77 -6.64 -2.90
C THR A 205 1.95 -7.91 -2.88
N LEU A 206 0.63 -7.80 -2.95
CA LEU A 206 -0.32 -8.89 -2.85
C LEU A 206 -0.77 -9.43 -4.21
N CYS A 207 0.00 -9.22 -5.28
CA CYS A 207 -0.36 -9.82 -6.57
C CYS A 207 -0.35 -11.34 -6.50
N THR A 208 -1.23 -11.96 -7.28
CA THR A 208 -1.47 -13.40 -7.32
C THR A 208 -0.18 -14.20 -7.37
N LYS A 209 0.73 -13.82 -8.28
CA LYS A 209 2.00 -14.51 -8.47
C LYS A 209 2.91 -14.44 -7.24
N ARG A 210 3.02 -13.29 -6.58
CA ARG A 210 3.90 -13.15 -5.41
C ARG A 210 3.31 -13.84 -4.19
N VAL A 211 2.00 -13.74 -3.99
CA VAL A 211 1.30 -14.45 -2.92
C VAL A 211 1.47 -15.96 -3.09
N ALA A 212 1.34 -16.48 -4.30
CA ALA A 212 1.45 -17.90 -4.57
C ALA A 212 2.90 -18.42 -4.62
N GLU A 213 3.85 -17.70 -5.23
CA GLU A 213 5.24 -18.15 -5.38
C GLU A 213 6.15 -17.74 -4.22
N GLU A 214 6.17 -16.45 -3.87
CA GLU A 214 7.12 -15.89 -2.90
C GLU A 214 6.65 -16.15 -1.45
N PHE A 215 5.37 -15.86 -1.17
CA PHE A 215 4.86 -15.88 0.20
C PHE A 215 4.17 -17.19 0.60
N ARG A 216 3.60 -17.91 -0.37
CA ARG A 216 2.97 -19.22 -0.18
C ARG A 216 1.88 -19.22 0.88
N LEU A 217 1.15 -18.11 1.01
CA LEU A 217 0.12 -17.97 2.04
C LEU A 217 -1.01 -18.98 1.83
N SER A 218 -1.53 -19.52 2.94
CA SER A 218 -2.76 -20.32 2.94
C SER A 218 -4.00 -19.42 2.88
N THR A 219 -5.17 -20.02 2.66
CA THR A 219 -6.44 -19.27 2.66
C THR A 219 -6.65 -18.52 3.97
N GLU A 220 -6.48 -19.20 5.11
CA GLU A 220 -6.65 -18.60 6.44
C GLU A 220 -5.63 -17.48 6.72
N ALA A 221 -4.37 -17.70 6.34
CA ALA A 221 -3.32 -16.71 6.53
C ALA A 221 -3.56 -15.45 5.69
N PHE A 222 -4.11 -15.60 4.48
CA PHE A 222 -4.45 -14.49 3.61
C PHE A 222 -5.64 -13.69 4.13
N GLU A 223 -6.70 -14.34 4.62
CA GLU A 223 -7.85 -13.64 5.22
C GLU A 223 -7.47 -12.87 6.48
N TRP A 224 -6.66 -13.49 7.34
CA TRP A 224 -6.10 -12.81 8.51
C TRP A 224 -5.29 -11.57 8.11
N LEU A 225 -4.46 -11.70 7.07
CA LEU A 225 -3.65 -10.60 6.57
C LEU A 225 -4.52 -9.44 6.06
N LEU A 226 -5.57 -9.71 5.28
CA LEU A 226 -6.47 -8.66 4.79
C LEU A 226 -7.16 -7.93 5.95
N GLY A 227 -7.62 -8.66 6.97
CA GLY A 227 -8.24 -8.08 8.16
C GLY A 227 -7.28 -7.21 8.97
N GLU A 228 -6.03 -7.65 9.16
CA GLU A 228 -5.02 -6.87 9.87
C GLU A 228 -4.62 -5.61 9.07
N ILE A 229 -4.55 -5.67 7.74
CA ILE A 229 -4.25 -4.48 6.90
C ILE A 229 -5.35 -3.45 7.05
N ASP A 230 -6.62 -3.87 7.00
CA ASP A 230 -7.78 -2.99 7.17
C ASP A 230 -7.76 -2.30 8.56
N ALA A 231 -7.61 -3.10 9.62
CA ALA A 231 -7.56 -2.59 11.00
C ALA A 231 -6.41 -1.60 11.21
N ARG A 232 -5.20 -1.90 10.72
CA ARG A 232 -4.05 -0.99 10.86
C ARG A 232 -4.17 0.25 9.99
N PHE A 233 -4.79 0.14 8.82
CA PHE A 233 -5.01 1.30 7.96
C PHE A 233 -6.00 2.28 8.60
N GLN A 234 -7.07 1.77 9.21
CA GLN A 234 -8.02 2.59 9.98
C GLN A 234 -7.35 3.27 11.18
N GLN A 235 -6.47 2.56 11.89
CA GLN A 235 -5.69 3.14 13.00
C GLN A 235 -4.67 4.19 12.54
N ALA A 236 -4.20 4.11 11.30
CA ALA A 236 -3.23 5.06 10.74
C ALA A 236 -3.88 6.37 10.28
N GLN A 237 -5.21 6.49 10.28
CA GLN A 237 -5.88 7.74 9.92
C GLN A 237 -5.64 8.81 10.97
N VAL A 238 -5.41 10.04 10.50
CA VAL A 238 -5.24 11.18 11.38
C VAL A 238 -6.50 11.40 12.22
N GLN A 239 -6.31 11.65 13.51
CA GLN A 239 -7.43 11.94 14.41
C GLN A 239 -7.76 13.45 14.32
N PRO A 240 -9.05 13.81 14.15
CA PRO A 240 -9.51 15.20 14.22
C PRO A 240 -9.49 15.76 15.65
#